data_AF-A0A0A1CS76-F1
#
_entry.id   AF-A0A0A1CS76-F1
#
_cell.length_a   1.000
_cell.length_b   1.000
_cell.length_c   1.000
_cell.angle_alpha   90.00
_cell.angle_beta   90.00
_cell.angle_gamma   90.00
#
_symmetry.space_group_name_H-M   'P 1'
#
loop_
_entity.id
_entity.type
_entity.pdbx_description
1 polymer ?
#
loop_
_entity_poly.entity_id
_entity_poly.type
_entity_poly.pdbx_seq_one_letter_code
_entity_poly.pdbx_strand_id
1 'polypeptide(L)'
;MGRFCRTITTAVLGLVLVGGLGGCTPHTQPPLPTASQSPESVLDASCPILPPDTVKAERIPQGTPAESIASVLNSYSSWVNAGTDVLRGWADTADTVADACVEGLAEQGRIAYAQTIFTTHTDVAWQDYYAGQQELTAQTLRNAVAANNDGQGVQGRFELLKEISSSATVNGTFLKFDAIYRPAPGTPADPTDWAGLAKPTRWYVELVPFDGFFIINYIEQKPAVGY
;
A
#
# COMPACT_ATOMS: atom_id res chain seq x y z
N MET A 1 12.15 -17.45 69.17
CA MET A 1 12.82 -18.67 68.64
C MET A 1 12.45 -18.76 67.16
N GLY A 2 13.31 -18.84 66.16
CA GLY A 2 14.77 -18.87 66.06
C GLY A 2 15.16 -18.46 64.63
N ARG A 3 16.38 -17.94 64.49
CA ARG A 3 17.03 -17.50 63.24
C ARG A 3 17.41 -18.69 62.37
N PHE A 4 17.48 -18.48 61.05
CA PHE A 4 18.52 -19.10 60.22
C PHE A 4 19.15 -18.04 59.30
N CYS A 5 20.41 -17.71 59.61
CA CYS A 5 21.35 -16.99 58.75
C CYS A 5 22.04 -18.01 57.83
N ARG A 6 22.42 -17.58 56.62
CA ARG A 6 23.61 -18.15 55.96
C ARG A 6 24.43 -17.05 55.31
N THR A 7 25.58 -16.83 55.92
CA THR A 7 26.75 -16.05 55.50
C THR A 7 27.46 -16.78 54.36
N ILE A 8 27.87 -16.05 53.31
CA ILE A 8 28.88 -16.54 52.36
C ILE A 8 30.16 -15.77 52.63
N THR A 9 31.17 -16.53 53.07
CA THR A 9 32.52 -16.07 53.40
C THR A 9 33.39 -16.00 52.14
N THR A 10 34.23 -14.99 52.15
CA THR A 10 35.22 -14.51 51.19
C THR A 10 36.33 -15.50 50.85
N ALA A 11 36.85 -15.41 49.62
CA ALA A 11 38.27 -15.62 49.33
C ALA A 11 38.72 -14.61 48.25
N VAL A 12 39.48 -13.61 48.69
CA VAL A 12 40.27 -12.67 47.88
C VAL A 12 41.70 -13.20 47.86
N LEU A 13 42.36 -13.21 46.70
CA LEU A 13 43.82 -13.08 46.47
C LEU A 13 44.08 -13.52 45.02
N GLY A 14 44.69 -12.77 44.12
CA GLY A 14 45.36 -11.47 44.16
C GLY A 14 45.82 -11.15 42.74
N LEU A 15 45.83 -9.87 42.39
CA LEU A 15 46.24 -9.37 41.07
C LEU A 15 47.73 -9.64 40.80
N VAL A 16 48.05 -9.96 39.54
CA VAL A 16 49.29 -9.50 38.90
C VAL A 16 48.89 -8.72 37.65
N LEU A 17 48.99 -7.38 37.76
CA LEU A 17 49.00 -6.48 36.62
C LEU A 17 50.33 -6.63 35.88
N VAL A 18 50.27 -6.89 34.58
CA VAL A 18 51.31 -6.48 33.64
C VAL A 18 50.66 -5.46 32.72
N GLY A 19 51.08 -4.20 32.88
CA GLY A 19 50.60 -3.06 32.10
C GLY A 19 51.07 -3.10 30.65
N GLY A 20 50.31 -2.43 29.79
CA GLY A 20 50.72 -2.24 28.40
C GLY A 20 49.65 -1.61 27.51
N LEU A 21 49.52 -0.28 27.63
CA LEU A 21 49.08 0.69 26.62
C LEU A 21 47.58 0.77 26.28
N GLY A 22 47.10 2.01 26.27
CA GLY A 22 45.68 2.35 26.24
C GLY A 22 44.95 2.07 24.93
N GLY A 23 43.63 2.11 25.05
CA GLY A 23 42.69 2.11 23.95
C GLY A 23 41.29 2.10 24.50
N CYS A 24 40.59 3.23 24.40
CA CYS A 24 39.15 3.31 24.61
C CYS A 24 38.50 2.24 23.73
N THR A 25 37.85 1.23 24.32
CA THR A 25 36.96 0.35 23.55
C THR A 25 35.79 1.21 23.08
N PRO A 26 35.60 1.40 21.76
CA PRO A 26 34.46 2.15 21.28
C PRO A 26 33.22 1.35 21.63
N HIS A 27 32.30 2.02 22.34
CA HIS A 27 30.94 1.57 22.48
C HIS A 27 30.41 1.38 21.05
N THR A 28 30.24 0.13 20.60
CA THR A 28 29.59 -0.17 19.32
C THR A 28 28.15 0.29 19.43
N GLN A 29 27.94 1.51 18.97
CA GLN A 29 26.65 2.12 18.71
C GLN A 29 25.85 1.12 17.85
N PRO A 30 24.55 0.88 18.14
CA PRO A 30 23.68 0.19 17.19
C PRO A 30 23.81 0.90 15.85
N PRO A 31 23.96 0.19 14.72
CA PRO A 31 24.10 0.84 13.43
C PRO A 31 22.89 1.77 13.24
N LEU A 32 23.16 3.06 13.00
CA LEU A 32 22.15 3.98 12.49
C LEU A 32 21.54 3.33 11.24
N PRO A 33 20.22 3.48 11.00
CA PRO A 33 19.63 3.00 9.77
C PRO A 33 20.39 3.61 8.60
N THR A 34 21.05 2.75 7.83
CA THR A 34 21.79 3.11 6.63
C THR A 34 20.84 3.88 5.72
N ALA A 35 21.36 4.95 5.13
CA ALA A 35 20.64 5.82 4.21
C ALA A 35 19.73 5.03 3.27
N SER A 36 18.50 5.56 3.12
CA SER A 36 17.45 5.12 2.21
C SER A 36 18.06 4.47 0.97
N GLN A 37 17.91 3.15 0.85
CA GLN A 37 18.16 2.48 -0.42
C GLN A 37 17.28 3.19 -1.43
N SER A 38 17.89 3.78 -2.47
CA SER A 38 17.15 4.19 -3.66
C SER A 38 16.29 2.99 -4.06
N PRO A 39 14.97 3.16 -4.29
CA PRO A 39 14.12 2.03 -4.66
C PRO A 39 14.79 1.31 -5.84
N GLU A 40 15.13 0.03 -5.68
CA GLU A 40 15.52 -0.78 -6.82
C GLU A 40 14.38 -0.68 -7.83
N SER A 41 14.71 -0.24 -9.05
CA SER A 41 13.72 -0.11 -10.09
C SER A 41 13.12 -1.50 -10.34
N VAL A 42 11.84 -1.67 -10.01
CA VAL A 42 11.11 -2.91 -10.27
C VAL A 42 10.80 -3.12 -11.76
N LEU A 43 11.16 -2.14 -12.60
CA LEU A 43 11.06 -2.22 -14.05
C LEU A 43 12.27 -2.97 -14.63
N ASP A 44 12.00 -3.80 -15.63
CA ASP A 44 13.03 -4.43 -16.46
C ASP A 44 13.93 -3.36 -17.11
N ALA A 45 15.21 -3.70 -17.36
CA ALA A 45 16.17 -2.78 -17.97
C ALA A 45 15.79 -2.30 -19.38
N SER A 46 14.88 -3.00 -20.05
CA SER A 46 14.29 -2.60 -21.34
C SER A 46 13.21 -1.53 -21.23
N CYS A 47 12.70 -1.26 -20.03
CA CYS A 47 11.65 -0.26 -19.81
C CYS A 47 12.23 1.15 -19.66
N PRO A 48 11.49 2.20 -20.06
CA PRO A 48 11.93 3.57 -19.84
C PRO A 48 12.16 3.86 -18.35
N ILE A 49 13.25 4.57 -18.04
CA ILE A 49 13.60 4.93 -16.66
C ILE A 49 12.56 5.92 -16.12
N LEU A 50 11.98 5.59 -14.97
CA LEU A 50 11.06 6.47 -14.25
C LEU A 50 11.74 7.17 -13.07
N PRO A 51 11.41 8.45 -12.84
CA PRO A 51 11.66 9.09 -11.55
C PRO A 51 11.06 8.30 -10.37
N PRO A 52 11.66 8.36 -9.17
CA PRO A 52 11.16 7.65 -7.98
C PRO A 52 9.73 8.01 -7.57
N ASP A 53 9.29 9.23 -7.90
CA ASP A 53 7.99 9.78 -7.52
C ASP A 53 6.98 9.76 -8.69
N THR A 54 7.20 8.92 -9.69
CA THR A 54 6.34 8.88 -10.88
C THR A 54 4.93 8.38 -10.55
N VAL A 55 4.81 7.38 -9.68
CA VAL A 55 3.51 6.92 -9.18
C VAL A 55 3.32 7.44 -7.76
N LYS A 56 2.42 8.42 -7.59
CA LYS A 56 2.11 9.01 -6.30
C LYS A 56 0.82 8.45 -5.77
N ALA A 57 0.91 7.83 -4.59
CA ALA A 57 -0.26 7.38 -3.89
C ALA A 57 -1.05 8.57 -3.34
N GLU A 58 -2.36 8.56 -3.58
CA GLU A 58 -3.26 9.50 -2.96
C GLU A 58 -3.49 9.13 -1.50
N ARG A 59 -3.34 10.12 -0.62
CA ARG A 59 -3.62 9.98 0.81
C ARG A 59 -5.11 10.20 1.07
N ILE A 60 -5.62 9.56 2.13
CA ILE A 60 -6.99 9.73 2.57
C ILE A 60 -7.03 10.94 3.53
N PRO A 61 -7.62 12.09 3.17
CA PRO A 61 -7.73 13.21 4.10
C PRO A 61 -8.60 12.86 5.31
N GLN A 62 -8.33 13.53 6.43
CA GLN A 62 -9.24 13.46 7.57
C GLN A 62 -10.53 14.21 7.27
N GLY A 63 -11.65 13.70 7.75
CA GLY A 63 -12.96 14.28 7.51
C GLY A 63 -14.08 13.53 8.21
N THR A 64 -15.31 13.89 7.87
CA THR A 64 -16.50 13.16 8.28
C THR A 64 -16.50 11.73 7.72
N PRO A 65 -17.29 10.81 8.28
CA PRO A 65 -17.38 9.46 7.73
C PRO A 65 -17.77 9.42 6.24
N ALA A 66 -18.73 10.25 5.81
CA ALA A 66 -19.16 10.32 4.41
C ALA A 66 -18.04 10.81 3.47
N GLU A 67 -17.30 11.84 3.87
CA GLU A 67 -16.13 12.33 3.12
C GLU A 67 -15.00 11.28 3.08
N SER A 68 -14.86 10.53 4.18
CA SER A 68 -13.86 9.45 4.28
C SER A 68 -14.20 8.28 3.35
N ILE A 69 -15.47 7.92 3.17
CA ILE A 69 -15.89 6.91 2.19
C ILE A 69 -15.48 7.35 0.78
N ALA A 70 -15.82 8.57 0.38
CA ALA A 70 -15.45 9.10 -0.92
C ALA A 70 -13.93 9.11 -1.12
N SER A 71 -13.18 9.48 -0.08
CA SER A 71 -11.71 9.52 -0.09
C SER A 71 -11.07 8.13 -0.20
N VAL A 72 -11.63 7.13 0.49
CA VAL A 72 -11.21 5.72 0.37
C VAL A 72 -11.44 5.24 -1.06
N LEU A 73 -12.64 5.44 -1.60
CA LEU A 73 -12.97 5.02 -2.97
C LEU A 73 -12.11 5.73 -4.02
N ASN A 74 -11.80 7.01 -3.81
CA ASN A 74 -10.88 7.75 -4.68
C ASN A 74 -9.48 7.17 -4.63
N SER A 75 -8.95 6.92 -3.43
CA SER A 75 -7.61 6.34 -3.25
C SER A 75 -7.49 4.97 -3.90
N TYR A 76 -8.51 4.11 -3.78
CA TYR A 76 -8.56 2.81 -4.46
C TYR A 76 -8.71 2.92 -5.98
N SER A 77 -9.47 3.90 -6.46
CA SER A 77 -9.59 4.16 -7.90
C SER A 77 -8.23 4.58 -8.46
N SER A 78 -7.54 5.51 -7.80
CA SER A 78 -6.22 5.97 -8.21
C SER A 78 -5.16 4.86 -8.10
N TRP A 79 -5.30 3.92 -7.15
CA TRP A 79 -4.46 2.72 -7.08
C TRP A 79 -4.66 1.83 -8.32
N VAL A 80 -5.91 1.46 -8.65
CA VAL A 80 -6.19 0.60 -9.81
C VAL A 80 -5.76 1.25 -11.14
N ASN A 81 -5.71 2.59 -11.20
CA ASN A 81 -5.27 3.35 -12.37
C ASN A 81 -3.80 3.81 -12.29
N ALA A 82 -3.04 3.34 -11.30
CA ALA A 82 -1.68 3.79 -11.05
C ALA A 82 -0.78 3.55 -12.27
N GLY A 83 -0.12 4.61 -12.74
CA GLY A 83 0.77 4.56 -13.89
C GLY A 83 0.09 4.68 -15.26
N THR A 84 -1.24 4.79 -15.34
CA THR A 84 -1.91 4.93 -16.65
C THR A 84 -1.45 6.14 -17.47
N ASP A 85 -1.18 7.28 -16.84
CA ASP A 85 -0.63 8.47 -17.52
C ASP A 85 0.80 8.24 -18.03
N VAL A 86 1.61 7.51 -17.25
CA VAL A 86 2.99 7.16 -17.57
C VAL A 86 3.02 6.24 -18.78
N LEU A 87 2.17 5.22 -18.76
CA LEU A 87 2.07 4.24 -19.83
C LEU A 87 1.54 4.86 -21.13
N ARG A 88 0.58 5.79 -21.06
CA ARG A 88 0.15 6.57 -22.23
C ARG A 88 1.31 7.38 -22.81
N GLY A 89 2.09 8.05 -21.95
CA GLY A 89 3.30 8.77 -22.39
C GLY A 89 4.32 7.86 -23.09
N TRP A 90 4.49 6.62 -22.63
CA TRP A 90 5.33 5.64 -23.31
C TRP A 90 4.75 5.22 -24.67
N ALA A 91 3.46 4.88 -24.71
CA ALA A 91 2.76 4.47 -25.92
C ALA A 91 2.75 5.57 -27.01
N ASP A 92 2.70 6.84 -26.63
CA ASP A 92 2.77 7.95 -27.59
C ASP A 92 4.16 8.07 -28.25
N THR A 93 5.20 7.49 -27.64
CA THR A 93 6.59 7.54 -28.12
C THR A 93 7.10 6.22 -28.70
N ALA A 94 6.37 5.12 -28.49
CA ALA A 94 6.77 3.77 -28.89
C ALA A 94 5.59 3.05 -29.57
N ASP A 95 5.83 2.37 -30.69
CA ASP A 95 4.78 1.65 -31.43
C ASP A 95 4.09 0.57 -30.58
N THR A 96 4.82 -0.06 -29.65
CA THR A 96 4.26 -1.01 -28.67
C THR A 96 5.00 -0.90 -27.33
N VAL A 97 4.31 -1.18 -26.24
CA VAL A 97 4.90 -1.30 -24.89
C VAL A 97 4.94 -2.78 -24.51
N ALA A 98 6.09 -3.26 -24.06
CA ALA A 98 6.26 -4.65 -23.63
C ALA A 98 5.48 -4.95 -22.33
N ASP A 99 4.90 -6.16 -22.23
CA ASP A 99 4.14 -6.58 -21.04
C ASP A 99 4.93 -6.48 -19.73
N ALA A 100 6.23 -6.79 -19.76
CA ALA A 100 7.11 -6.67 -18.60
C ALA A 100 7.15 -5.22 -18.04
N CYS A 101 7.01 -4.21 -18.90
CA CYS A 101 6.96 -2.81 -18.46
C CYS A 101 5.61 -2.44 -17.86
N VAL A 102 4.53 -3.04 -18.36
CA VAL A 102 3.18 -2.90 -17.77
C VAL A 102 3.15 -3.53 -16.38
N GLU A 103 3.68 -4.75 -16.24
CA GLU A 103 3.73 -5.48 -14.98
C GLU A 103 4.62 -4.79 -13.93
N GLY A 104 5.80 -4.30 -14.34
CA GLY A 104 6.67 -3.56 -13.43
C GLY A 104 6.07 -2.21 -13.00
N LEU A 105 5.29 -1.54 -13.86
CA LEU A 105 4.58 -0.31 -13.49
C LEU A 105 3.40 -0.59 -12.54
N ALA A 106 2.65 -1.66 -12.77
CA ALA A 106 1.62 -2.13 -11.84
C ALA A 106 2.22 -2.47 -10.47
N GLU A 107 3.38 -3.12 -10.44
CA GLU A 107 4.10 -3.46 -9.22
C GLU A 107 4.57 -2.21 -8.46
N GLN A 108 5.09 -1.20 -9.16
CA GLN A 108 5.43 0.07 -8.52
C GLN A 108 4.21 0.76 -7.90
N GLY A 109 3.09 0.81 -8.61
CA GLY A 109 1.85 1.37 -8.06
C GLY A 109 1.36 0.60 -6.84
N ARG A 110 1.43 -0.72 -6.88
CA ARG A 110 1.14 -1.60 -5.76
C ARG A 110 1.98 -1.30 -4.52
N ILE A 111 3.30 -1.14 -4.67
CA ILE A 111 4.19 -0.79 -3.57
C ILE A 111 3.88 0.61 -3.03
N ALA A 112 3.78 1.61 -3.92
CA ALA A 112 3.58 3.01 -3.53
C ALA A 112 2.29 3.20 -2.72
N TYR A 113 1.18 2.61 -3.17
CA TYR A 113 -0.10 2.69 -2.46
C TYR A 113 -0.08 1.88 -1.16
N ALA A 114 0.42 0.65 -1.18
CA ALA A 114 0.45 -0.19 0.02
C ALA A 114 1.24 0.44 1.18
N GLN A 115 2.32 1.15 0.88
CA GLN A 115 3.11 1.87 1.88
C GLN A 115 2.46 3.17 2.35
N THR A 116 1.58 3.77 1.54
CA THR A 116 1.00 5.09 1.83
C THR A 116 -0.35 5.01 2.54
N ILE A 117 -1.20 4.05 2.17
CA ILE A 117 -2.59 4.00 2.66
C ILE A 117 -2.84 2.93 3.72
N PHE A 118 -1.84 2.14 4.15
CA PHE A 118 -1.99 1.11 5.20
C PHE A 118 -0.98 1.23 6.35
N THR A 119 -1.43 0.98 7.59
CA THR A 119 -0.57 0.92 8.79
C THR A 119 0.11 -0.43 8.98
N THR A 120 -0.55 -1.51 8.56
CA THR A 120 -0.12 -2.89 8.81
C THR A 120 -0.29 -3.73 7.54
N HIS A 121 0.70 -4.59 7.28
CA HIS A 121 0.80 -5.43 6.08
C HIS A 121 0.67 -6.92 6.42
N THR A 122 -0.07 -7.24 7.49
CA THR A 122 0.08 -8.54 8.18
C THR A 122 -1.18 -9.37 8.28
N ASP A 123 -2.37 -8.82 7.98
CA ASP A 123 -3.61 -9.61 7.96
C ASP A 123 -3.75 -10.38 6.63
N VAL A 124 -4.33 -11.58 6.66
CA VAL A 124 -4.58 -12.41 5.47
C VAL A 124 -5.49 -11.68 4.48
N ALA A 125 -6.51 -10.98 4.97
CA ALA A 125 -7.39 -10.17 4.13
C ALA A 125 -6.58 -9.12 3.37
N TRP A 126 -5.62 -8.47 4.04
CA TRP A 126 -4.72 -7.51 3.39
C TRP A 126 -3.85 -8.17 2.32
N GLN A 127 -3.31 -9.38 2.54
CA GLN A 127 -2.46 -10.05 1.55
C GLN A 127 -3.22 -10.40 0.27
N ASP A 128 -4.46 -10.89 0.40
CA ASP A 128 -5.31 -11.19 -0.76
C ASP A 128 -5.64 -9.91 -1.54
N TYR A 129 -5.95 -8.80 -0.86
CA TYR A 129 -6.12 -7.50 -1.52
C TYR A 129 -4.83 -7.05 -2.20
N TYR A 130 -3.70 -7.15 -1.50
CA TYR A 130 -2.41 -6.71 -2.00
C TYR A 130 -1.97 -7.48 -3.25
N ALA A 131 -2.23 -8.79 -3.31
CA ALA A 131 -1.98 -9.62 -4.49
C ALA A 131 -2.92 -9.26 -5.65
N GLY A 132 -4.23 -9.15 -5.37
CA GLY A 132 -5.22 -8.81 -6.41
C GLY A 132 -5.01 -7.43 -7.04
N GLN A 133 -4.45 -6.47 -6.29
CA GLN A 133 -4.21 -5.11 -6.80
C GLN A 133 -3.18 -5.05 -7.93
N GLN A 134 -2.16 -5.92 -7.93
CA GLN A 134 -1.20 -5.96 -9.04
C GLN A 134 -1.90 -6.31 -10.36
N GLU A 135 -2.72 -7.35 -10.32
CA GLU A 135 -3.43 -7.88 -11.49
C GLU A 135 -4.45 -6.87 -12.02
N LEU A 136 -5.25 -6.27 -11.13
CA LEU A 136 -6.21 -5.23 -11.49
C LEU A 136 -5.53 -4.01 -12.12
N THR A 137 -4.40 -3.57 -11.55
CA THR A 137 -3.65 -2.43 -12.09
C THR A 137 -3.06 -2.77 -13.46
N ALA A 138 -2.43 -3.94 -13.61
CA ALA A 138 -1.90 -4.39 -14.89
C ALA A 138 -3.00 -4.50 -15.96
N GLN A 139 -4.18 -4.99 -15.61
CA GLN A 139 -5.32 -5.04 -16.51
C GLN A 139 -5.79 -3.64 -16.92
N THR A 140 -5.96 -2.71 -15.97
CA THR A 140 -6.28 -1.30 -16.28
C THR A 140 -5.26 -0.67 -17.21
N LEU A 141 -3.97 -0.91 -16.98
CA LEU A 141 -2.88 -0.41 -17.80
C LEU A 141 -2.95 -0.96 -19.24
N ARG A 142 -3.14 -2.27 -19.42
CA ARG A 142 -3.34 -2.88 -20.76
C ARG A 142 -4.53 -2.27 -21.48
N ASN A 143 -5.63 -2.05 -20.77
CA ASN A 143 -6.83 -1.43 -21.33
C ASN A 143 -6.61 0.04 -21.72
N ALA A 144 -5.84 0.80 -20.93
CA ALA A 144 -5.51 2.19 -21.23
C ALA A 144 -4.68 2.32 -22.52
N VAL A 145 -3.77 1.38 -22.80
CA VAL A 145 -3.01 1.34 -24.07
C VAL A 145 -3.93 1.03 -25.25
N ALA A 146 -4.83 0.06 -25.12
CA ALA A 146 -5.76 -0.31 -26.18
C ALA A 146 -6.78 0.81 -26.51
N ALA A 147 -7.17 1.62 -25.52
CA ALA A 147 -8.15 2.68 -25.64
C ALA A 147 -7.60 4.03 -26.17
N ASN A 148 -6.29 4.14 -26.43
CA ASN A 148 -5.61 5.40 -26.79
C ASN A 148 -6.03 5.99 -28.16
N ASN A 149 -7.03 5.41 -28.84
CA ASN A 149 -7.52 5.85 -30.15
C ASN A 149 -8.56 6.98 -30.12
N ASP A 150 -9.21 7.28 -28.98
CA ASP A 150 -10.39 8.17 -28.98
C ASP A 150 -10.24 9.50 -28.19
N GLY A 151 -9.07 9.76 -27.59
CA GLY A 151 -8.80 11.04 -26.91
C GLY A 151 -9.59 11.24 -25.62
N GLN A 152 -8.88 11.25 -24.49
CA GLN A 152 -9.41 11.25 -23.11
C GLN A 152 -10.10 9.95 -22.71
N GLY A 153 -9.29 8.91 -22.48
CA GLY A 153 -9.75 7.68 -21.84
C GLY A 153 -10.27 7.98 -20.43
N VAL A 154 -11.58 7.90 -20.26
CA VAL A 154 -12.23 7.91 -18.94
C VAL A 154 -11.70 6.70 -18.17
N GLN A 155 -10.98 6.93 -17.08
CA GLN A 155 -10.46 5.87 -16.20
C GLN A 155 -11.59 5.14 -15.49
N GLY A 156 -11.34 3.88 -15.12
CA GLY A 156 -12.25 3.15 -14.26
C GLY A 156 -12.26 3.75 -12.85
N ARG A 157 -13.37 3.63 -12.13
CA ARG A 157 -13.50 4.20 -10.78
C ARG A 157 -14.41 3.36 -9.90
N PHE A 158 -14.16 3.40 -8.60
CA PHE A 158 -15.14 2.92 -7.63
C PHE A 158 -16.26 3.93 -7.43
N GLU A 159 -17.48 3.43 -7.40
CA GLU A 159 -18.68 4.21 -7.14
C GLU A 159 -19.35 3.71 -5.85
N LEU A 160 -19.71 4.66 -4.98
CA LEU A 160 -20.52 4.36 -3.80
C LEU A 160 -21.93 3.98 -4.26
N LEU A 161 -22.39 2.79 -3.89
CA LEU A 161 -23.76 2.37 -4.09
C LEU A 161 -24.64 2.80 -2.92
N LYS A 162 -24.15 2.57 -1.70
CA LYS A 162 -24.89 2.89 -0.48
C LYS A 162 -23.98 2.94 0.74
N GLU A 163 -24.15 3.96 1.56
CA GLU A 163 -23.66 3.94 2.93
C GLU A 163 -24.59 3.11 3.83
N ILE A 164 -24.05 2.18 4.60
CA ILE A 164 -24.83 1.29 5.49
C ILE A 164 -24.74 1.76 6.94
N SER A 165 -23.51 1.96 7.42
CA SER A 165 -23.24 2.38 8.79
C SER A 165 -21.83 2.95 8.86
N SER A 166 -21.70 4.12 9.47
CA SER A 166 -20.39 4.71 9.69
C SER A 166 -20.36 5.38 11.06
N SER A 167 -19.19 5.41 11.68
CA SER A 167 -18.97 6.07 12.96
C SER A 167 -17.56 6.65 13.03
N ALA A 168 -17.41 7.77 13.71
CA ALA A 168 -16.12 8.40 13.93
C ALA A 168 -15.93 8.70 15.42
N THR A 169 -14.70 8.49 15.87
CA THR A 169 -14.20 8.86 17.18
C THR A 169 -12.90 9.63 17.01
N VAL A 170 -12.37 10.19 18.10
CA VAL A 170 -11.04 10.84 18.08
C VAL A 170 -9.91 9.87 17.74
N ASN A 171 -10.10 8.56 17.93
CA ASN A 171 -9.08 7.53 17.72
C ASN A 171 -9.20 6.83 16.36
N GLY A 172 -10.28 7.04 15.62
CA GLY A 172 -10.49 6.36 14.36
C GLY A 172 -11.93 6.43 13.86
N THR A 173 -12.08 6.04 12.59
CA THR A 173 -13.33 6.05 11.84
C THR A 173 -13.60 4.65 11.29
N PHE A 174 -14.79 4.14 11.57
CA PHE A 174 -15.28 2.88 11.02
C PHE A 174 -16.30 3.16 9.93
N LEU A 175 -16.11 2.55 8.76
CA LEU A 175 -16.94 2.71 7.59
C LEU A 175 -17.48 1.35 7.15
N LYS A 176 -18.79 1.32 6.86
CA LYS A 176 -19.45 0.19 6.22
C LYS A 176 -20.33 0.68 5.08
N PHE A 177 -20.00 0.30 3.87
CA PHE A 177 -20.68 0.74 2.67
C PHE A 177 -20.63 -0.32 1.58
N ASP A 178 -21.54 -0.23 0.62
CA ASP A 178 -21.52 -1.03 -0.60
C ASP A 178 -21.00 -0.15 -1.74
N ALA A 179 -20.08 -0.68 -2.54
CA ALA A 179 -19.48 -0.01 -3.68
C ALA A 179 -19.29 -0.98 -4.85
N ILE A 180 -19.04 -0.44 -6.04
CA ILE A 180 -18.78 -1.20 -7.25
C ILE A 180 -17.65 -0.53 -8.02
N TYR A 181 -16.74 -1.31 -8.58
CA TYR A 181 -15.80 -0.81 -9.57
C TYR A 181 -16.51 -0.70 -10.92
N ARG A 182 -16.46 0.48 -11.53
CA ARG A 182 -16.87 0.70 -12.92
C ARG A 182 -15.61 0.78 -13.78
N PRO A 183 -15.34 -0.23 -14.62
CA PRO A 183 -14.26 -0.16 -15.60
C PRO A 183 -14.41 1.03 -16.54
N ALA A 184 -13.31 1.46 -17.14
CA ALA A 184 -13.32 2.44 -18.21
C ALA A 184 -14.28 2.01 -19.34
N PRO A 185 -15.06 2.91 -19.95
CA PRO A 185 -15.87 2.60 -21.12
C PRO A 185 -15.04 1.96 -22.24
N GLY A 186 -15.59 0.94 -22.91
CA GLY A 186 -14.89 0.23 -23.98
C GLY A 186 -13.90 -0.85 -23.51
N THR A 187 -13.71 -1.02 -22.20
CA THR A 187 -12.93 -2.13 -21.66
C THR A 187 -13.65 -3.47 -21.91
N PRO A 188 -13.00 -4.48 -22.51
CA PRO A 188 -13.58 -5.82 -22.63
C PRO A 188 -14.01 -6.35 -21.26
N ALA A 189 -15.18 -6.99 -21.20
CA ALA A 189 -15.61 -7.70 -20.00
C ALA A 189 -14.68 -8.91 -19.80
N ASP A 190 -13.83 -8.84 -18.80
CA ASP A 190 -12.97 -9.95 -18.39
C ASP A 190 -13.83 -11.10 -17.85
N PRO A 191 -13.59 -12.38 -18.23
CA PRO A 191 -14.34 -13.54 -17.72
C PRO A 191 -14.46 -13.64 -16.19
N THR A 192 -13.58 -12.99 -15.41
CA THR A 192 -13.61 -12.92 -13.94
C THR A 192 -14.16 -11.62 -13.34
N ASP A 193 -14.65 -10.68 -14.16
CA ASP A 193 -15.32 -9.45 -13.73
C ASP A 193 -14.49 -8.61 -12.73
N TRP A 194 -13.23 -8.32 -13.10
CA TRP A 194 -12.29 -7.48 -12.33
C TRP A 194 -12.07 -7.97 -10.89
N ALA A 195 -11.61 -9.22 -10.75
CA ALA A 195 -11.46 -9.89 -9.45
C ALA A 195 -12.76 -9.88 -8.60
N GLY A 196 -13.92 -9.81 -9.25
CA GLY A 196 -15.23 -9.70 -8.61
C GLY A 196 -15.61 -8.28 -8.15
N LEU A 197 -14.75 -7.27 -8.31
CA LEU A 197 -15.01 -5.89 -7.88
C LEU A 197 -15.94 -5.13 -8.81
N ALA A 198 -16.11 -5.59 -10.05
CA ALA A 198 -17.15 -5.08 -10.95
C ALA A 198 -18.56 -5.60 -10.58
N LYS A 199 -18.68 -6.29 -9.44
CA LYS A 199 -19.95 -6.59 -8.76
C LYS A 199 -20.09 -5.76 -7.49
N PRO A 200 -21.35 -5.48 -7.07
CA PRO A 200 -21.60 -4.85 -5.78
C PRO A 200 -20.87 -5.59 -4.65
N THR A 201 -19.98 -4.87 -4.00
CA THR A 201 -19.09 -5.37 -2.95
C THR A 201 -19.32 -4.56 -1.69
N ARG A 202 -19.43 -5.22 -0.55
CA ARG A 202 -19.53 -4.63 0.77
C ARG A 202 -18.15 -4.45 1.38
N TRP A 203 -17.87 -3.24 1.83
CA TRP A 203 -16.61 -2.83 2.41
C TRP A 203 -16.78 -2.59 3.91
N TYR A 204 -15.79 -3.03 4.67
CA TYR A 204 -15.59 -2.75 6.09
C TYR A 204 -14.21 -2.14 6.23
N VAL A 205 -14.13 -0.86 6.59
CA VAL A 205 -12.87 -0.12 6.65
C VAL A 205 -12.72 0.52 8.02
N GLU A 206 -11.57 0.29 8.65
CA GLU A 206 -11.13 1.05 9.82
C GLU A 206 -10.02 2.02 9.40
N LEU A 207 -10.23 3.30 9.67
CA LEU A 207 -9.27 4.36 9.44
C LEU A 207 -8.77 4.89 10.79
N VAL A 208 -7.47 5.12 10.90
CA VAL A 208 -6.86 5.78 12.07
C VAL A 208 -6.12 7.05 11.65
N PRO A 209 -6.08 8.09 12.50
CA PRO A 209 -5.28 9.29 12.23
C PRO A 209 -3.78 8.95 12.12
N PHE A 210 -3.11 9.45 11.09
CA PHE A 210 -1.67 9.29 10.90
C PHE A 210 -1.10 10.50 10.14
N ASP A 211 -0.19 11.24 10.77
CA ASP A 211 0.55 12.37 10.18
C ASP A 211 -0.33 13.39 9.42
N GLY A 212 -1.49 13.75 10.00
CA GLY A 212 -2.43 14.71 9.40
C GLY A 212 -3.37 14.12 8.34
N PHE A 213 -3.31 12.82 8.08
CA PHE A 213 -4.19 12.07 7.18
C PHE A 213 -4.90 10.93 7.93
N PHE A 214 -5.77 10.21 7.24
CA PHE A 214 -6.21 8.88 7.63
C PHE A 214 -5.38 7.82 6.91
N ILE A 215 -5.21 6.69 7.57
CA ILE A 215 -4.57 5.50 7.04
C ILE A 215 -5.43 4.28 7.39
N ILE A 216 -5.50 3.30 6.49
CA ILE A 216 -6.29 2.10 6.66
C ILE A 216 -5.59 1.19 7.65
N ASN A 217 -6.24 0.96 8.79
CA ASN A 217 -5.80 0.01 9.79
C ASN A 217 -6.34 -1.40 9.54
N TYR A 218 -7.55 -1.48 8.97
CA TYR A 218 -8.19 -2.72 8.60
C TYR A 218 -9.08 -2.53 7.37
N ILE A 219 -9.09 -3.53 6.49
CA ILE A 219 -10.05 -3.63 5.40
C ILE A 219 -10.52 -5.06 5.21
N GLU A 220 -11.82 -5.20 4.96
CA GLU A 220 -12.44 -6.41 4.44
C GLU A 220 -13.50 -6.07 3.40
N GLN A 221 -13.56 -6.89 2.35
CA GLN A 221 -14.48 -6.81 1.22
C GLN A 221 -15.18 -8.15 1.05
N LYS A 222 -16.51 -8.12 0.91
CA LYS A 222 -17.37 -9.30 0.71
C LYS A 222 -18.40 -9.00 -0.36
N PRO A 223 -19.01 -10.01 -1.02
CA PRO A 223 -20.14 -9.76 -1.90
C PRO A 223 -21.26 -8.98 -1.18
N ALA A 224 -21.77 -7.92 -1.81
CA ALA A 224 -22.94 -7.20 -1.28
C ALA A 224 -24.22 -8.01 -1.55
N VAL A 225 -25.27 -7.72 -0.77
CA VAL A 225 -26.56 -8.41 -0.87
C VAL A 225 -27.66 -7.39 -1.17
N GLY A 226 -28.54 -7.69 -2.13
CA GLY A 226 -29.70 -6.85 -2.45
C GLY A 226 -29.51 -5.88 -3.61
N TYR A 227 -28.65 -6.20 -4.58
CA TYR A 227 -28.43 -5.46 -5.83
C TYR A 227 -28.71 -6.36 -7.04
#